data_AF-A0A7J4SCH4-F1
#
_entry.id   AF-A0A7J4SCH4-F1
#
_cell.length_a   1.000
_cell.length_b   1.000
_cell.length_c   1.000
_cell.angle_alpha   90.00
_cell.angle_beta   90.00
_cell.angle_gamma   90.00
#
_symmetry.space_group_name_H-M   'P 1'
#
loop_
_entity.id
_entity.type
_entity.pdbx_description
1 polymer ?
#
loop_
_entity_poly.entity_id
_entity_poly.type
_entity_poly.pdbx_seq_one_letter_code
_entity_poly.pdbx_strand_id
1 'polypeptide(L)'
;MESADVFGFVPIRLTTDSGITTSGRLLSQWLASKMGCDELAIGQIQLLPDMVIVGVHSSKVSLALKAFEKYDFDGQKLLAEV
;
A
#
# COMPACT_ATOMS: atom_id res chain seq x y z
N MET A 1 11.23 -5.25 12.31
CA MET A 1 10.41 -6.40 11.90
C MET A 1 8.99 -6.03 12.28
N GLU A 2 8.28 -5.31 11.39
CA GLU A 2 6.86 -5.05 11.61
C GLU A 2 6.14 -6.38 11.44
N SER A 3 5.67 -6.94 12.55
CA SER A 3 5.00 -8.23 12.59
C SER A 3 3.62 -8.09 11.96
N ALA A 4 3.24 -9.05 11.13
CA ALA A 4 1.88 -9.14 10.61
C ALA A 4 0.86 -9.15 11.77
N ASP A 5 -0.29 -8.52 11.56
CA ASP A 5 -1.42 -8.57 12.50
C ASP A 5 -2.01 -9.99 12.61
N VAL A 6 -2.94 -10.22 13.54
CA VAL A 6 -3.61 -11.52 13.77
C VAL A 6 -4.28 -12.10 12.52
N PHE A 7 -4.57 -11.27 11.50
CA PHE A 7 -5.11 -11.68 10.20
C PHE A 7 -4.06 -11.87 9.10
N GLY A 8 -2.77 -11.78 9.43
CA GLY A 8 -1.67 -11.99 8.49
C GLY A 8 -1.38 -10.80 7.57
N PHE A 9 -1.85 -9.60 7.90
CA PHE A 9 -1.56 -8.36 7.16
C PHE A 9 -0.36 -7.62 7.74
N VAL A 10 0.56 -7.22 6.88
CA VAL A 10 1.73 -6.42 7.22
C VAL A 10 1.44 -4.96 6.85
N PRO A 11 1.62 -4.00 7.77
CA PRO A 11 1.50 -2.59 7.44
C PRO A 11 2.64 -2.16 6.52
N ILE A 12 2.30 -1.41 5.47
CA ILE A 12 3.27 -0.73 4.61
C ILE A 12 3.00 0.76 4.70
N ARG A 13 4.02 1.52 5.08
CA ARG A 13 3.98 2.98 5.20
C ARG A 13 4.31 3.58 3.85
N LEU A 14 3.45 4.49 3.39
CA LEU A 14 3.57 5.19 2.12
C LEU A 14 3.75 6.68 2.39
N THR A 15 4.79 7.27 1.79
CA THR A 15 5.05 8.70 1.82
C THR A 15 5.26 9.24 0.40
N THR A 16 5.05 10.54 0.22
CA THR A 16 5.35 11.24 -1.02
C THR A 16 5.80 12.66 -0.72
N ASP A 17 6.61 13.24 -1.60
CA ASP A 17 7.23 14.55 -1.41
C ASP A 17 6.20 15.71 -1.36
N SER A 18 5.06 15.55 -2.03
CA SER A 18 4.02 16.58 -2.13
C SER A 18 2.82 16.36 -1.20
N GLY A 19 2.89 15.42 -0.26
CA GLY A 19 1.77 14.99 0.58
C GLY A 19 0.77 14.07 -0.16
N ILE A 20 0.13 13.16 0.57
CA ILE A 20 -0.79 12.17 -0.01
C ILE A 20 -2.23 12.66 0.12
N THR A 21 -2.79 13.17 -0.98
CA THR A 21 -4.24 13.44 -1.07
C THR A 21 -4.88 12.33 -1.91
N THR A 22 -5.16 11.18 -1.29
CA THR A 22 -5.78 10.05 -2.00
C THR A 22 -6.99 9.49 -1.25
N SER A 23 -7.85 8.79 -1.98
CA SER A 23 -8.91 7.97 -1.39
C SER A 23 -8.38 6.56 -1.15
N GLY A 24 -8.57 6.02 0.07
CA GLY A 24 -8.13 4.65 0.39
C GLY A 24 -8.66 3.60 -0.58
N ARG A 25 -9.91 3.76 -1.05
CA ARG A 25 -10.49 2.87 -2.07
C ARG A 25 -9.76 2.92 -3.43
N LEU A 26 -9.32 4.10 -3.87
CA LEU A 26 -8.59 4.20 -5.14
C LEU A 26 -7.22 3.55 -5.02
N LEU A 27 -6.57 3.73 -3.87
CA LEU A 27 -5.30 3.07 -3.57
C LEU A 27 -5.44 1.55 -3.50
N SER A 28 -6.49 1.01 -2.85
CA SER A 28 -6.72 -0.44 -2.79
C SER A 28 -6.90 -1.04 -4.19
N GLN A 29 -7.78 -0.44 -4.99
CA GLN A 29 -8.08 -0.90 -6.35
C GLN A 29 -6.86 -0.83 -7.26
N TRP A 30 -6.13 0.29 -7.21
CA TRP A 30 -4.91 0.46 -7.97
C TRP A 30 -3.87 -0.60 -7.59
N LEU A 31 -3.62 -0.78 -6.29
CA LEU A 31 -2.60 -1.70 -5.81
C LEU A 31 -2.94 -3.15 -6.17
N ALA A 32 -4.19 -3.57 -5.93
CA ALA A 32 -4.68 -4.89 -6.31
C ALA A 32 -4.54 -5.12 -7.83
N SER A 33 -4.89 -4.13 -8.65
CA SER A 33 -4.72 -4.18 -10.11
C SER A 33 -3.26 -4.30 -10.53
N LYS A 34 -2.33 -3.51 -9.94
CA LYS A 34 -0.90 -3.57 -10.26
C LYS A 34 -0.23 -4.87 -9.82
N MET A 35 -0.72 -5.46 -8.74
CA MET A 35 -0.27 -6.77 -8.26
C MET A 35 -0.93 -7.94 -9.01
N GLY A 36 -2.02 -7.71 -9.76
CA GLY A 36 -2.82 -8.78 -10.35
C GLY A 36 -3.40 -9.72 -9.30
N CYS A 37 -3.83 -9.17 -8.16
CA CYS A 37 -4.42 -9.94 -7.06
C CYS A 37 -5.84 -9.45 -6.73
N ASP A 38 -6.52 -10.24 -5.91
CA ASP A 38 -7.82 -9.87 -5.37
C ASP A 38 -7.70 -8.68 -4.41
N GLU A 39 -8.70 -7.79 -4.38
CA GLU A 39 -8.72 -6.64 -3.46
C GLU A 39 -8.73 -7.10 -1.99
N LEU A 40 -9.19 -8.31 -1.68
CA LEU A 40 -9.15 -8.90 -0.33
C LEU A 40 -7.72 -9.13 0.19
N ALA A 41 -6.71 -9.11 -0.68
CA ALA A 41 -5.31 -9.15 -0.26
C ALA A 41 -4.82 -7.78 0.28
N ILE A 42 -5.61 -6.72 0.11
CA ILE A 42 -5.39 -5.39 0.66
C ILE A 42 -6.27 -5.23 1.90
N GLY A 43 -5.64 -5.02 3.05
CA GLY A 43 -6.30 -4.84 4.33
C GLY A 43 -6.71 -3.38 4.55
N GLN A 44 -6.72 -2.98 5.83
CA GLN A 44 -7.09 -1.62 6.22
C GLN A 44 -6.13 -0.59 5.59
N ILE A 45 -6.71 0.52 5.11
CA ILE A 45 -5.96 1.70 4.67
C ILE A 45 -6.25 2.84 5.63
N GLN A 46 -5.20 3.39 6.22
CA GLN A 46 -5.27 4.53 7.12
C GLN A 46 -4.63 5.74 6.44
N LEU A 47 -5.44 6.76 6.18
CA LEU A 47 -4.98 8.03 5.64
C LEU A 47 -4.62 8.94 6.81
N LEU A 48 -3.33 9.26 6.95
CA LEU A 48 -2.81 10.20 7.94
C LEU A 48 -2.37 11.49 7.21
N PRO A 49 -2.18 12.61 7.93
CA PRO A 49 -1.88 13.89 7.30
C PRO A 49 -0.59 13.89 6.46
N ASP A 50 0.40 13.09 6.86
CA ASP A 50 1.75 13.06 6.28
C ASP A 50 2.07 11.74 5.56
N MET A 51 1.30 10.69 5.83
CA MET A 51 1.57 9.36 5.30
C MET A 51 0.29 8.54 5.15
N VAL A 52 0.36 7.46 4.38
CA VAL A 52 -0.70 6.47 4.30
C VAL A 52 -0.16 5.13 4.77
N ILE A 53 -0.93 4.41 5.58
CA ILE A 53 -0.62 3.03 5.94
C ILE A 53 -1.55 2.13 5.17
N VAL A 54 -1.01 1.16 4.44
CA VAL A 54 -1.78 0.11 3.77
C VAL A 54 -1.42 -1.25 4.35
N GLY A 55 -2.40 -1.98 4.86
CA GLY A 55 -2.22 -3.38 5.22
C GLY A 55 -2.15 -4.23 3.95
N VAL A 56 -1.14 -5.09 3.83
CA VAL A 56 -1.03 -6.05 2.73
C VAL A 56 -0.85 -7.44 3.30
N HIS A 57 -1.63 -8.42 2.81
CA HIS A 57 -1.48 -9.79 3.27
C HIS A 57 -0.03 -10.28 3.06
N SER A 58 0.55 -10.92 4.07
CA SER A 58 1.97 -11.30 4.15
C SER A 58 2.46 -12.05 2.90
N SER A 59 1.61 -12.87 2.26
CA SER A 59 1.94 -13.59 1.02
C SER A 59 2.10 -12.70 -0.22
N LYS A 60 1.75 -11.40 -0.14
CA LYS A 60 1.77 -10.43 -1.24
C LYS A 60 2.65 -9.20 -0.96
N VAL A 61 3.24 -9.07 0.22
CA VAL A 61 4.06 -7.89 0.61
C VAL A 61 5.19 -7.63 -0.39
N SER A 62 5.96 -8.65 -0.76
CA SER A 62 7.04 -8.50 -1.74
C SER A 62 6.56 -8.08 -3.12
N LEU A 63 5.30 -8.38 -3.47
CA LEU A 63 4.70 -7.96 -4.73
C LEU A 63 4.19 -6.51 -4.65
N ALA A 64 3.65 -6.11 -3.49
CA ALA A 64 3.22 -4.74 -3.24
C ALA A 64 4.41 -3.78 -3.27
N LEU A 65 5.52 -4.11 -2.59
CA LEU A 65 6.74 -3.29 -2.62
C LEU A 65 7.25 -3.08 -4.05
N LYS A 66 7.34 -4.16 -4.83
CA LYS A 66 7.72 -4.06 -6.25
C LYS A 66 6.74 -3.21 -7.07
N ALA A 67 5.44 -3.26 -6.76
CA ALA A 67 4.45 -2.43 -7.45
C ALA A 67 4.66 -0.94 -7.15
N PHE A 68 4.93 -0.58 -5.88
CA PHE A 68 5.25 0.80 -5.48
C PHE A 68 6.57 1.29 -6.09
N GLU A 69 7.57 0.42 -6.23
CA GLU A 69 8.84 0.79 -6.88
C GLU A 69 8.70 1.01 -8.40
N LYS A 70 7.82 0.23 -9.05
CA LYS A 70 7.70 0.17 -10.51
C LYS A 70 6.67 1.13 -11.10
N TYR A 71 5.60 1.44 -10.37
CA TYR A 71 4.46 2.19 -10.89
C TYR A 71 4.19 3.44 -10.08
N ASP A 72 3.91 4.53 -10.79
CA ASP A 72 3.42 5.75 -10.17
C ASP A 72 1.92 5.64 -9.87
N PHE A 73 1.51 6.21 -8.74
CA PHE A 73 0.12 6.38 -8.36
C PHE A 73 -0.27 7.84 -8.62
N ASP A 74 -1.26 8.05 -9.49
CA ASP A 74 -1.72 9.40 -9.88
C ASP A 74 -0.59 10.32 -10.41
N GLY A 75 0.42 9.75 -11.07
CA GLY A 75 1.59 10.49 -11.56
C GLY A 75 2.62 10.84 -10.49
N GLN A 76 2.45 10.34 -9.27
CA GLN A 76 3.39 10.51 -8.15
C GLN A 76 4.04 9.18 -7.78
N LYS A 77 5.34 9.24 -7.49
CA LYS A 77 6.06 8.11 -6.91
C LYS A 77 5.76 8.02 -5.42
N LEU A 78 5.31 6.85 -4.97
CA LEU A 78 5.12 6.55 -3.56
C LEU A 78 6.37 5.84 -3.03
N LEU A 79 6.89 6.31 -1.90
CA LEU A 79 7.95 5.62 -1.17
C LEU A 79 7.30 4.66 -0.18
N ALA A 80 7.68 3.39 -0.22
CA ALA A 80 7.09 2.33 0.59
C ALA A 80 8.12 1.75 1.57
N GLU A 81 7.77 1.69 2.86
CA GLU A 81 8.57 1.10 3.93
C GLU A 81 7.73 0.14 4.79
N VAL A 82 8.37 -0.92 5.31
CA VAL A 82 7.79 -2.00 6.15
C VAL A 82 8.54 -2.17 7.45
#